data_AF-A0AB34TEE4-F1
#
_entry.id   AF-A0AB34TEE4-F1
#
_cell.length_a   1.000
_cell.length_b   1.000
_cell.length_c   1.000
_cell.angle_alpha   90.00
_cell.angle_beta   90.00
_cell.angle_gamma   90.00
#
_symmetry.space_group_name_H-M   'P 1'
#
loop_
_entity.id
_entity.type
_entity.pdbx_description
1 polymer ?
#
loop_
_entity_poly.entity_id
_entity_poly.type
_entity_poly.pdbx_seq_one_letter_code
_entity_poly.pdbx_strand_id
1 'polypeptide(L)' 'MLEARRQDEEQTLIAILRSERLAVAGLVPSLSLRCARIDSNVGWLYSHDRSLLSLKWERAF' A
#
# COMPACT_ATOMS: atom_id res chain seq x y z
N MET A 1 1.21 -32.06 -19.14
CA MET A 1 1.00 -30.66 -19.55
C MET A 1 -0.11 -30.12 -18.67
N LEU A 2 0.08 -28.92 -18.08
CA LEU A 2 -0.88 -28.13 -17.28
C LEU A 2 -0.98 -28.39 -15.76
N GLU A 3 0.13 -28.20 -15.05
CA GLU A 3 0.06 -27.71 -13.66
C GLU A 3 1.03 -26.53 -13.53
N ALA A 4 0.74 -25.45 -14.26
CA ALA A 4 1.32 -24.15 -13.94
C ALA A 4 0.67 -23.72 -12.61
N ARG A 5 1.24 -24.22 -11.51
CA ARG A 5 0.96 -23.81 -10.15
C ARG A 5 1.05 -22.28 -10.13
N ARG A 6 -0.10 -21.61 -10.15
CA ARG A 6 -0.22 -20.16 -10.02
C ARG A 6 0.28 -19.79 -8.63
N GLN A 7 1.57 -19.58 -8.52
CA GLN A 7 2.18 -18.96 -7.37
C GLN A 7 2.23 -17.47 -7.72
N ASP A 8 1.06 -16.84 -7.71
CA ASP A 8 0.98 -15.38 -7.76
C ASP A 8 1.59 -14.89 -6.44
N GLU A 9 2.87 -14.54 -6.45
CA GLU A 9 3.54 -13.95 -5.29
C GLU A 9 3.12 -12.49 -5.18
N GLU A 10 1.89 -12.27 -4.74
CA GLU A 10 1.37 -10.94 -4.44
C GLU A 10 2.00 -10.44 -3.13
N GLN A 11 2.93 -9.50 -3.23
CA GLN A 11 3.54 -8.85 -2.07
C GLN A 11 2.91 -7.48 -1.87
N THR A 12 2.24 -7.29 -0.74
CA THR A 12 1.68 -5.98 -0.36
C THR A 12 2.41 -5.43 0.86
N LEU A 13 3.12 -4.31 0.67
CA LEU A 13 3.69 -3.52 1.75
C LEU A 13 2.69 -2.46 2.19
N ILE A 14 2.41 -2.39 3.50
CA ILE A 14 1.58 -1.35 4.10
C ILE A 14 2.40 -0.61 5.14
N ALA A 15 2.52 0.70 5.00
CA ALA A 15 3.16 1.58 5.98
C ALA A 15 2.17 2.64 6.43
N ILE A 16 2.06 2.85 7.75
CA ILE A 16 1.19 3.88 8.34
C ILE A 16 2.06 4.74 9.26
N LEU A 17 2.07 6.04 9.00
CA LEU A 17 2.78 7.04 9.76
C LEU A 17 1.77 8.02 10.36
N ARG A 18 1.71 8.07 11.69
CA ARG A 18 0.95 9.07 12.43
C ARG A 18 1.91 9.90 13.25
N SER A 19 1.69 11.22 13.31
CA SER A 19 2.53 12.10 14.11
C SER A 19 1.69 13.09 14.91
N GLU A 20 1.56 12.85 16.21
CA GLU A 20 0.91 13.78 17.15
C GLU A 20 1.70 15.09 17.29
N ARG A 21 3.03 15.05 17.11
CA ARG A 21 3.88 16.24 17.14
C ARG A 21 3.59 17.21 15.99
N LEU A 22 3.02 16.72 14.90
CA LEU A 22 2.58 17.54 13.77
C LEU A 22 1.10 17.90 13.85
N ALA A 23 0.48 17.74 15.02
CA ALA A 23 -0.92 18.10 15.19
C ALA A 23 -1.10 19.62 15.05
N VAL A 24 -2.10 20.03 14.26
CA VAL A 24 -2.47 21.43 14.07
C VAL A 24 -3.92 21.60 14.51
N ALA A 25 -4.17 22.49 15.47
CA ALA A 25 -5.51 22.73 16.03
C ALA A 25 -6.23 21.45 16.52
N GLY A 26 -5.48 20.49 17.08
CA GLY A 26 -6.02 19.20 17.54
C GLY A 26 -6.26 18.17 16.42
N LEU A 27 -5.92 18.49 15.17
CA LEU A 27 -5.94 17.55 14.05
C LEU A 27 -4.57 16.90 13.88
N VAL A 28 -4.52 15.59 14.03
CA VAL A 28 -3.32 14.76 13.86
C VAL A 28 -3.24 14.27 12.41
N PRO A 29 -2.13 14.54 11.70
CA PRO A 29 -1.93 13.99 10.37
C PRO A 29 -1.58 12.49 10.42
N SER A 30 -2.15 11.75 9.47
CA SER A 30 -1.91 10.33 9.25
C SER A 30 -1.67 10.08 7.77
N LEU A 31 -0.54 9.45 7.46
CA LEU A 31 -0.14 9.06 6.12
C LEU A 31 -0.15 7.55 6.02
N SER A 32 -0.88 7.01 5.05
CA SER A 32 -0.91 5.59 4.74
C SER A 32 -0.39 5.36 3.33
N LEU A 33 0.60 4.48 3.21
CA LEU A 33 1.17 4.04 1.95
C LEU A 33 0.90 2.54 1.81
N ARG A 34 0.34 2.17 0.67
CA ARG A 34 0.15 0.78 0.27
C ARG A 34 0.81 0.55 -1.07
N CYS A 35 1.80 -0.32 -1.12
CA CYS A 35 2.48 -0.72 -2.34
C CYS A 35 2.21 -2.20 -2.58
N ALA A 36 1.48 -2.53 -3.64
CA ALA A 36 1.27 -3.91 -4.08
C ALA A 36 2.12 -4.18 -5.32
N ARG A 37 3.01 -5.18 -5.20
CA ARG A 37 3.79 -5.73 -6.31
C ARG A 37 3.19 -7.08 -6.66
N ILE A 38 2.75 -7.22 -7.91
CA ILE A 38 2.20 -8.46 -8.46
C ILE A 38 3.21 -8.94 -9.51
N ASP A 39 4.08 -9.86 -9.12
CA ASP A 39 4.99 -10.54 -10.05
C ASP A 39 4.26 -11.75 -10.64
N SER A 40 3.65 -11.57 -11.82
CA SER A 40 3.05 -12.69 -12.56
C SER A 40 4.06 -13.26 -13.56
N ASN A 41 4.22 -14.59 -13.58
CA ASN A 41 5.14 -15.32 -14.45
C ASN A 41 4.76 -15.26 -15.96
N VAL A 42 3.67 -14.58 -16.31
CA VAL A 42 3.35 -14.21 -17.70
C VAL A 42 3.99 -12.84 -17.98
N GLY A 43 5.32 -12.84 -18.03
CA GLY A 43 6.16 -11.66 -18.14
C GLY A 43 6.00 -10.97 -19.48
N TRP A 44 4.99 -10.11 -19.61
CA TRP A 44 4.95 -8.91 -20.49
C TRP A 44 3.55 -8.29 -20.57
N LEU A 45 2.50 -8.97 -20.08
CA LEU A 45 1.12 -8.48 -20.30
C LEU A 45 0.51 -7.76 -19.10
N TYR A 46 0.92 -8.02 -17.86
CA TYR A 46 0.26 -7.44 -16.67
C TYR A 46 1.16 -7.35 -15.42
N SER A 47 2.32 -6.68 -15.52
CA SER A 47 3.02 -6.20 -14.32
C SER A 47 2.43 -4.85 -13.95
N HIS A 48 1.49 -4.84 -13.00
CA HIS A 48 0.79 -3.62 -12.60
C HIS A 48 1.13 -3.30 -11.15
N ASP A 49 2.19 -2.51 -10.94
CA ASP A 49 2.53 -1.94 -9.64
C ASP A 49 1.43 -0.96 -9.21
N ARG A 50 0.69 -1.29 -8.16
CA ARG A 50 -0.31 -0.38 -7.56
C ARG A 50 0.26 0.20 -6.28
N SER A 51 0.60 1.49 -6.34
CA SER A 51 0.94 2.29 -5.17
C SER A 51 -0.19 3.26 -4.85
N LEU A 52 -0.73 3.19 -3.63
CA LEU A 52 -1.75 4.09 -3.13
C LEU A 52 -1.18 4.87 -1.95
N LEU A 53 -1.19 6.20 -2.06
CA LEU A 53 -0.87 7.12 -0.99
C LEU A 53 -2.16 7.77 -0.49
N SER A 54 -2.36 7.77 0.82
CA SER A 54 -3.54 8.37 1.45
C SER A 54 -3.12 9.28 2.60
N LEU A 55 -3.54 10.53 2.55
CA LEU A 55 -3.36 11.50 3.62
C LEU A 55 -4.70 11.72 4.34
N LYS A 56 -4.68 11.67 5.67
CA LYS A 56 -5.84 11.89 6.54
C LYS A 56 -5.47 12.84 7.67
N TRP A 57 -6.45 13.60 8.13
CA TRP A 57 -6.37 14.41 9.35
C TRP A 57 -7.46 13.96 10.30
N GLU A 58 -7.07 13.50 11.48
CA GLU A 58 -7.99 12.97 12.49
C GLU A 58 -7.98 13.89 13.71
N ARG A 59 -9.15 14.27 14.23
CA ARG A 59 -9.21 15.03 15.49
C ARG A 59 -8.88 14.09 16.64
N ALA A 60 -7.80 14.38 17.37
CA ALA A 60 -7.54 13.71 18.64
C ALA A 60 -8.57 14.22 19.66
N PHE A 61 -9.36 13.31 20.24
CA PHE A 61 -10.32 13.60 21.30
C PHE A 61 -9.67 13.40 22.67
#